data_AF-A0A183KG94-F1
#
_entry.id   AF-A0A183KG94-F1
#
_cell.length_a   1.000
_cell.length_b   1.000
_cell.length_c   1.000
_cell.angle_alpha   90.00
_cell.angle_beta   90.00
_cell.angle_gamma   90.00
#
_symmetry.space_group_name_H-M   'P 1'
#
loop_
_entity.id
_entity.type
_entity.pdbx_description
1 polymer ?
#
loop_
_entity_poly.entity_id
_entity_poly.type
_entity_poly.pdbx_seq_one_letter_code
_entity_poly.pdbx_strand_id
1 'polypeptide(L)'
;MEDSWKGIKEALTSTYQVVVGLKKHHYHKEWISMETVDRIKERKNKKSAINNSRTRAEKIQAQAEYIEANKQKKKSIRTDKQKYVEELATMAEKAAREGNMEQPYNTTRKLAGKYSKPERPVKNKDGRPITEIQQQRNRWVEYFEELLNRLAPTNPPDIHVNPPTTEEIRMAIRQMKSGK
;
A
#
# COMPACT_ATOMS: atom_id res chain seq x y z
N MET A 1 9.38 -35.18 -34.79
CA MET A 1 9.99 -33.88 -34.40
C MET A 1 9.25 -33.24 -33.23
N GLU A 2 7.92 -33.20 -33.24
CA GLU A 2 7.12 -32.80 -32.05
C GLU A 2 7.44 -33.64 -30.81
N ASP A 3 7.51 -34.97 -30.96
CA ASP A 3 7.70 -35.91 -29.85
C ASP A 3 9.08 -35.80 -29.20
N SER A 4 10.13 -35.58 -30.00
CA SER A 4 11.49 -35.35 -29.50
C SER A 4 11.56 -34.04 -28.71
N TRP A 5 10.85 -33.00 -29.15
CA TRP A 5 10.81 -31.71 -28.44
C TRP A 5 9.99 -31.78 -27.15
N LYS A 6 8.92 -32.58 -27.15
CA LYS A 6 8.12 -32.87 -25.96
C LYS A 6 8.98 -33.60 -24.91
N GLY A 7 9.71 -34.64 -25.31
CA GLY A 7 10.60 -35.39 -24.41
C GLY A 7 11.69 -34.51 -23.80
N ILE A 8 12.30 -33.61 -24.59
CA ILE A 8 13.32 -32.67 -24.07
C ILE A 8 12.72 -31.72 -23.02
N LYS A 9 11.52 -31.17 -23.27
CA LYS A 9 10.82 -30.32 -22.29
C LYS A 9 10.47 -31.06 -21.01
N GLU A 10 9.98 -32.29 -21.12
CA GLU A 10 9.62 -33.11 -19.96
C GLU A 10 10.84 -33.48 -19.13
N ALA A 11 11.95 -33.86 -19.77
CA ALA A 11 13.21 -34.13 -19.10
C ALA A 11 13.71 -32.90 -18.33
N LEU A 12 13.82 -31.74 -19.00
CA LEU A 12 14.25 -30.47 -18.38
C LEU A 12 13.35 -30.05 -17.22
N THR A 13 12.03 -30.19 -17.37
CA THR A 13 11.07 -29.82 -16.32
C THR A 13 11.23 -30.74 -15.12
N SER A 14 11.45 -32.04 -15.35
CA SER A 14 11.64 -33.02 -14.29
C SER A 14 12.95 -32.81 -13.53
N THR A 15 14.07 -32.59 -14.23
CA THR A 15 15.36 -32.30 -13.57
C THR A 15 15.28 -31.01 -12.75
N TYR A 16 14.62 -29.98 -13.28
CA TYR A 16 14.43 -28.72 -12.55
C TYR A 16 13.61 -28.92 -11.27
N GLN A 17 12.52 -29.70 -11.33
CA GLN A 17 11.70 -30.03 -10.16
C GLN A 17 12.47 -30.82 -9.10
N VAL A 18 13.36 -31.72 -9.50
CA VAL A 18 14.18 -32.52 -8.58
C VAL A 18 15.26 -31.66 -7.91
N VAL A 19 15.97 -30.83 -8.68
CA VAL A 19 17.12 -30.05 -8.19
C VAL A 19 16.69 -28.85 -7.35
N VAL A 20 15.66 -28.12 -7.80
CA VAL A 20 15.21 -26.87 -7.16
C VAL A 20 14.05 -27.14 -6.18
N GLY A 21 13.49 -28.35 -6.20
CA GLY A 21 12.20 -28.66 -5.59
C GLY A 21 11.06 -28.04 -6.40
N LEU A 22 9.86 -28.65 -6.31
CA LEU A 22 8.65 -27.88 -6.57
C LEU A 22 8.62 -26.77 -5.52
N LYS A 23 8.92 -25.52 -5.92
CA LYS A 23 8.40 -24.39 -5.15
C LYS A 23 6.94 -24.73 -4.94
N LYS A 24 6.54 -24.91 -3.67
CA LYS A 24 5.14 -24.82 -3.30
C LYS A 24 4.76 -23.46 -3.81
N HIS A 25 4.20 -23.44 -5.00
CA HIS A 25 3.55 -22.28 -5.47
C HIS A 25 2.45 -22.13 -4.44
N HIS A 26 2.65 -21.20 -3.52
CA HIS A 26 1.57 -20.51 -2.87
C HIS A 26 0.85 -19.79 -4.01
N TYR A 27 0.19 -20.62 -4.84
CA TYR A 27 -0.55 -20.20 -5.99
C TYR A 27 -1.68 -19.45 -5.33
N HIS A 28 -1.61 -18.15 -5.55
CA HIS A 28 -2.55 -17.13 -5.15
C HIS A 28 -2.13 -16.46 -3.84
N LYS A 29 -1.80 -15.17 -3.95
CA LYS A 29 -2.11 -14.25 -2.84
C LYS A 29 -3.54 -14.60 -2.41
N GLU A 30 -3.82 -14.68 -1.12
CA GLU A 30 -5.09 -15.17 -0.54
C GLU A 30 -6.36 -14.66 -1.27
N TRP A 31 -6.26 -13.51 -1.94
CA TRP A 31 -7.34 -12.86 -2.66
C TRP A 31 -7.57 -13.28 -4.12
N ILE A 32 -6.68 -14.03 -4.78
CA ILE A 32 -6.88 -14.39 -6.20
C ILE A 32 -7.83 -15.59 -6.29
N SER A 33 -8.95 -15.42 -6.96
CA SER A 33 -9.98 -16.44 -7.15
C SER A 33 -9.59 -17.46 -8.23
N MET A 34 -10.21 -18.64 -8.18
CA MET A 34 -10.03 -19.67 -9.21
C MET A 34 -10.52 -19.19 -10.59
N GLU A 35 -11.57 -18.37 -10.63
CA GLU A 35 -12.05 -17.74 -11.87
C GLU A 35 -10.97 -16.87 -12.54
N THR A 36 -10.24 -16.08 -11.75
CA THR A 36 -9.11 -15.28 -12.27
C THR A 36 -7.99 -16.16 -12.82
N VAL A 37 -7.74 -17.31 -12.20
CA VAL A 37 -6.74 -18.29 -12.67
C VAL A 37 -7.15 -18.87 -14.01
N ASP A 38 -8.42 -19.23 -14.17
CA ASP A 38 -8.96 -19.72 -15.43
C ASP A 38 -8.85 -18.67 -16.53
N ARG A 39 -9.18 -17.40 -16.24
CA ARG A 39 -8.99 -16.28 -17.18
C ARG A 39 -7.52 -16.07 -17.58
N ILE A 40 -6.56 -16.32 -16.67
CA ILE A 40 -5.13 -16.29 -16.99
C ILE A 40 -4.77 -17.42 -17.97
N LYS A 41 -5.31 -18.62 -17.75
CA LYS A 41 -5.11 -19.79 -18.62
C LYS A 41 -5.74 -19.57 -20.00
N GLU A 42 -6.95 -19.05 -20.05
CA GLU A 42 -7.66 -18.70 -21.28
C GLU A 42 -6.85 -17.70 -22.12
N ARG A 43 -6.37 -16.60 -21.50
CA ARG A 43 -5.52 -15.62 -22.18
C ARG A 43 -4.23 -16.26 -22.72
N LYS A 44 -3.64 -17.24 -22.01
CA LYS A 44 -2.47 -17.99 -22.52
C LYS A 44 -2.84 -18.80 -23.77
N ASN A 45 -3.98 -19.49 -23.75
CA ASN A 45 -4.45 -20.27 -24.90
C ASN A 45 -4.71 -19.38 -26.12
N LYS A 46 -5.36 -18.21 -25.94
CA LYS A 46 -5.55 -17.22 -27.02
C LYS A 46 -4.22 -16.69 -27.57
N LYS A 47 -3.20 -16.55 -26.72
CA LYS A 47 -1.85 -16.17 -27.18
C LYS A 47 -1.22 -17.27 -28.04
N SER A 48 -1.41 -18.53 -27.70
CA SER A 48 -0.95 -19.66 -28.52
C SER A 48 -1.66 -19.70 -29.88
N ALA A 49 -2.96 -19.38 -29.94
CA ALA A 49 -3.70 -19.28 -31.20
C ALA A 49 -3.10 -18.23 -32.15
N ILE A 50 -2.66 -17.08 -31.63
CA ILE A 50 -1.94 -16.06 -32.43
C ILE A 50 -0.62 -16.59 -32.98
N ASN A 51 0.13 -17.35 -32.18
CA ASN A 51 1.44 -17.85 -32.61
C ASN A 51 1.31 -18.95 -33.68
N ASN A 52 0.20 -19.69 -33.66
CA ASN A 52 -0.07 -20.79 -34.58
C ASN A 52 -0.87 -20.38 -35.84
N SER A 53 -1.29 -19.10 -35.94
CA SER A 53 -2.09 -18.62 -37.07
C SER A 53 -1.31 -18.73 -38.38
N ARG A 54 -1.93 -19.31 -39.42
CA ARG A 54 -1.28 -19.53 -40.72
C ARG A 54 -1.57 -18.41 -41.71
N THR A 55 -2.75 -17.79 -41.62
CA THR A 55 -3.16 -16.70 -42.51
C THR A 55 -3.24 -15.36 -41.78
N ARG A 56 -3.17 -14.26 -42.54
CA ARG A 56 -3.27 -12.90 -41.97
C ARG A 56 -4.64 -12.65 -41.33
N ALA A 57 -5.70 -13.20 -41.91
CA ALA A 57 -7.07 -13.09 -41.39
C ALA A 57 -7.22 -13.81 -40.04
N GLU A 58 -6.75 -15.05 -39.93
CA GLU A 58 -6.73 -15.81 -38.67
C GLU A 58 -5.95 -15.06 -37.58
N LYS A 59 -4.81 -14.47 -37.94
CA LYS A 59 -3.99 -13.72 -37.00
C LYS A 59 -4.72 -12.50 -36.44
N ILE A 60 -5.44 -11.75 -37.29
CA ILE A 60 -6.25 -10.60 -36.88
C ILE A 60 -7.35 -11.03 -35.92
N GLN A 61 -8.06 -12.12 -36.23
CA GLN A 61 -9.12 -12.66 -35.38
C GLN A 61 -8.58 -13.13 -34.02
N ALA A 62 -7.52 -13.95 -34.02
CA ALA A 62 -6.89 -14.43 -32.79
C ALA A 62 -6.35 -13.27 -31.93
N GLN A 63 -5.88 -12.20 -32.56
CA GLN A 63 -5.41 -11.00 -31.88
C GLN A 63 -6.56 -10.24 -31.20
N ALA A 64 -7.71 -10.12 -31.85
CA ALA A 64 -8.92 -9.53 -31.26
C ALA A 64 -9.37 -10.33 -30.02
N GLU A 65 -9.43 -11.67 -30.13
CA GLU A 65 -9.80 -12.55 -29.01
C GLU A 65 -8.81 -12.45 -27.84
N TYR A 66 -7.52 -12.36 -28.11
CA TYR A 66 -6.51 -12.17 -27.06
C TYR A 66 -6.67 -10.83 -26.34
N ILE A 67 -7.00 -9.76 -27.08
CA ILE A 67 -7.22 -8.44 -26.49
C ILE A 67 -8.40 -8.50 -25.52
N GLU A 68 -9.52 -9.10 -25.92
CA GLU A 68 -10.69 -9.24 -25.06
C GLU A 68 -10.40 -10.13 -23.84
N ALA A 69 -9.78 -11.30 -24.04
CA ALA A 69 -9.37 -12.17 -22.92
C ALA A 69 -8.42 -11.46 -21.94
N ASN A 70 -7.50 -10.63 -22.44
CA ASN A 70 -6.60 -9.86 -21.59
C ASN A 70 -7.33 -8.75 -20.80
N LYS A 71 -8.34 -8.11 -21.40
CA LYS A 71 -9.22 -7.14 -20.72
C LYS A 71 -10.02 -7.82 -19.61
N GLN A 72 -10.62 -8.97 -19.90
CA GLN A 72 -11.36 -9.78 -18.93
C GLN A 72 -10.49 -10.27 -17.77
N LYS A 73 -9.26 -10.71 -18.06
CA LYS A 73 -8.26 -11.05 -17.04
C LYS A 73 -7.89 -9.84 -16.17
N LYS A 74 -7.72 -8.65 -16.74
CA LYS A 74 -7.43 -7.43 -15.94
C LYS A 74 -8.61 -7.06 -15.05
N LYS A 75 -9.85 -7.18 -15.56
CA LYS A 75 -11.07 -6.87 -14.81
C LYS A 75 -11.24 -7.79 -13.61
N SER A 76 -11.14 -9.11 -13.82
CA SER A 76 -11.23 -10.11 -12.74
C SER A 76 -10.19 -9.90 -11.63
N ILE A 77 -8.92 -9.65 -11.98
CA ILE A 77 -7.87 -9.32 -10.99
C ILE A 77 -8.25 -8.07 -10.16
N ARG A 78 -8.84 -7.05 -10.79
CA ARG A 78 -9.29 -5.84 -10.08
C ARG A 78 -10.45 -6.15 -9.14
N THR A 79 -11.42 -6.92 -9.60
CA THR A 79 -12.60 -7.33 -8.82
C THR A 79 -12.19 -8.18 -7.62
N ASP A 80 -11.34 -9.19 -7.81
CA ASP A 80 -10.82 -10.03 -6.73
C ASP A 80 -10.10 -9.20 -5.66
N LYS A 81 -9.24 -8.27 -6.09
CA LYS A 81 -8.52 -7.38 -5.17
C LYS A 81 -9.48 -6.49 -4.39
N GLN A 82 -10.49 -5.93 -5.06
CA GLN A 82 -11.49 -5.09 -4.42
C GLN A 82 -12.29 -5.87 -3.38
N LYS A 83 -12.79 -7.05 -3.76
CA LYS A 83 -13.54 -7.94 -2.86
C LYS A 83 -12.74 -8.28 -1.60
N TYR A 84 -11.47 -8.63 -1.75
CA TYR A 84 -10.61 -8.93 -0.60
C TYR A 84 -10.40 -7.73 0.34
N VAL A 85 -10.22 -6.53 -0.23
CA VAL A 85 -10.09 -5.31 0.59
C VAL A 85 -11.40 -5.01 1.32
N GLU A 86 -12.54 -5.19 0.68
CA GLU A 86 -13.87 -5.02 1.28
C GLU A 86 -14.13 -6.05 2.40
N GLU A 87 -13.77 -7.32 2.20
CA GLU A 87 -13.85 -8.37 3.24
C GLU A 87 -12.97 -8.03 4.45
N LEU A 88 -11.74 -7.56 4.23
CA LEU A 88 -10.86 -7.12 5.31
C LEU A 88 -11.43 -5.89 6.05
N ALA A 89 -11.97 -4.92 5.32
CA ALA A 89 -12.56 -3.72 5.92
C ALA A 89 -13.79 -4.05 6.78
N THR A 90 -14.68 -4.92 6.28
CA THR A 90 -15.87 -5.34 7.03
C THR A 90 -15.53 -6.15 8.27
N MET A 91 -14.52 -7.04 8.21
CA MET A 91 -14.01 -7.74 9.41
C MET A 91 -13.40 -6.77 10.43
N ALA A 92 -12.61 -5.79 9.98
CA ALA A 92 -12.04 -4.78 10.88
C ALA A 92 -13.13 -3.91 11.54
N GLU A 93 -14.14 -3.49 10.79
CA GLU A 93 -15.26 -2.71 11.34
C GLU A 93 -16.03 -3.50 12.39
N LYS A 94 -16.34 -4.78 12.12
CA LYS A 94 -17.00 -5.66 13.07
C LYS A 94 -16.19 -5.82 14.35
N ALA A 95 -14.88 -6.08 14.24
CA ALA A 95 -14.00 -6.23 15.39
C ALA A 95 -13.93 -4.95 16.25
N ALA A 96 -13.91 -3.78 15.60
CA ALA A 96 -13.95 -2.49 16.31
C ALA A 96 -15.26 -2.31 17.08
N ARG A 97 -16.41 -2.68 16.50
CA ARG A 97 -17.72 -2.65 17.18
C ARG A 97 -17.78 -3.59 18.39
N GLU A 98 -17.08 -4.72 18.32
CA GLU A 98 -16.95 -5.70 19.41
C GLU A 98 -15.90 -5.30 20.48
N GLY A 99 -15.23 -4.15 20.32
CA GLY A 99 -14.21 -3.66 21.25
C GLY A 99 -12.82 -4.29 21.07
N ASN A 100 -12.62 -5.10 20.04
CA ASN A 100 -11.32 -5.67 19.72
C ASN A 100 -10.49 -4.69 18.88
N MET A 101 -9.70 -3.85 19.55
CA MET A 101 -8.88 -2.81 18.91
C MET A 101 -7.61 -3.35 18.21
N GLU A 102 -7.21 -4.59 18.49
CA GLU A 102 -6.00 -5.18 17.90
C GLU A 102 -6.23 -5.58 16.43
N GLN A 103 -7.40 -6.13 16.10
CA GLN A 103 -7.73 -6.62 14.76
C GLN A 103 -7.78 -5.52 13.69
N PRO A 104 -8.41 -4.35 13.91
CA PRO A 104 -8.36 -3.22 12.97
C PRO A 104 -6.93 -2.74 12.69
N TYR A 105 -6.07 -2.68 13.71
CA TYR A 105 -4.68 -2.29 13.57
C TYR A 105 -3.90 -3.28 12.70
N ASN A 106 -3.98 -4.57 13.01
CA ASN A 106 -3.31 -5.63 12.26
C ASN A 106 -3.80 -5.69 10.79
N THR A 107 -5.11 -5.48 10.57
CA THR A 107 -5.70 -5.44 9.23
C THR A 107 -5.22 -4.24 8.42
N THR A 108 -5.18 -3.06 9.03
CA THR A 108 -4.65 -1.83 8.40
C THR A 108 -3.17 -2.00 8.08
N ARG A 109 -2.40 -2.59 8.99
CA ARG A 109 -0.99 -2.93 8.77
C ARG A 109 -0.79 -3.91 7.61
N LYS A 110 -1.67 -4.91 7.46
CA LYS A 110 -1.66 -5.87 6.34
C LYS A 110 -1.96 -5.18 5.01
N LEU A 111 -2.93 -4.26 4.98
CA LEU A 111 -3.33 -3.52 3.77
C LEU A 111 -2.29 -2.47 3.34
N ALA A 112 -1.65 -1.78 4.29
CA ALA A 112 -0.64 -0.75 4.01
C ALA A 112 0.64 -1.32 3.37
N GLY A 113 0.89 -2.63 3.48
CA GLY A 113 2.10 -3.27 2.98
C GLY A 113 3.37 -2.76 3.68
N LYS A 114 4.54 -3.07 3.12
CA LYS A 114 5.80 -2.47 3.58
C LYS A 114 5.90 -1.07 3.01
N TYR A 115 5.52 -0.07 3.80
CA TYR A 115 5.81 1.32 3.48
C TYR A 115 7.33 1.55 3.55
N SER A 116 7.99 1.51 2.40
CA SER A 116 9.34 2.05 2.26
C SER A 116 9.20 3.57 2.15
N LYS A 117 9.42 4.31 3.23
CA LYS A 117 9.69 5.74 3.08
C LYS A 117 10.89 5.85 2.13
N PRO A 118 10.84 6.62 1.03
CA PRO A 118 12.07 7.15 0.50
C PRO A 118 12.70 7.95 1.65
N GLU A 119 13.94 7.63 2.00
CA GLU A 119 14.70 8.37 2.99
C GLU A 119 14.72 9.82 2.52
N ARG A 120 13.98 10.71 3.22
CA ARG A 120 13.99 12.13 2.88
C ARG A 120 15.36 12.64 3.28
N PRO A 121 16.20 13.14 2.35
CA PRO A 121 17.51 13.67 2.73
C PRO A 121 17.32 14.80 3.73
N VAL A 122 17.91 14.65 4.92
CA VAL A 122 17.95 15.73 5.91
C VAL A 122 18.74 16.88 5.29
N LYS A 123 18.22 18.10 5.31
CA LYS A 123 18.92 19.25 4.74
C LYS A 123 19.78 19.95 5.79
N ASN A 124 20.95 20.43 5.37
CA ASN A 124 21.76 21.34 6.17
C ASN A 124 21.08 22.72 6.25
N LYS A 125 21.67 23.66 7.02
CA LYS A 125 21.12 25.02 7.19
C LYS A 125 20.98 25.78 5.87
N ASP A 126 21.83 25.48 4.89
CA ASP A 126 21.80 26.07 3.54
C ASP A 126 20.78 25.40 2.58
N GLY A 127 20.00 24.44 3.09
CA GLY A 127 18.98 23.74 2.30
C GLY A 127 19.52 22.64 1.37
N ARG A 128 20.82 22.31 1.45
CA ARG A 128 21.44 21.22 0.69
C ARG A 128 21.21 19.87 1.37
N PRO A 129 20.93 18.79 0.60
CA PRO A 129 20.70 17.47 1.16
C PRO A 129 21.98 16.88 1.76
N ILE A 130 21.87 16.33 2.97
CA ILE A 130 22.93 15.61 3.69
C ILE A 130 22.74 14.11 3.45
N THR A 131 23.74 13.49 2.82
CA THR A 131 23.76 12.08 2.48
C THR A 131 24.52 11.21 3.49
N GLU A 132 25.36 11.81 4.34
CA GLU A 132 26.20 11.11 5.30
C GLU A 132 25.58 11.04 6.71
N ILE A 133 25.57 9.85 7.32
CA ILE A 133 24.92 9.59 8.62
C ILE A 133 25.52 10.43 9.76
N GLN A 134 26.85 10.62 9.78
CA GLN A 134 27.50 11.44 10.81
C GLN A 134 27.05 12.91 10.72
N GLN A 135 27.00 13.45 9.50
CA GLN A 135 26.54 14.81 9.26
C GLN A 135 25.05 14.99 9.61
N GLN A 136 24.21 13.97 9.39
CA GLN A 136 22.82 14.02 9.84
C GLN A 136 22.70 14.08 11.36
N ARG A 137 23.51 13.30 12.10
CA ARG A 137 23.53 13.35 13.57
C ARG A 137 23.97 14.72 14.07
N ASN A 138 25.00 15.30 13.48
CA ASN A 138 25.46 16.65 13.83
C ASN A 138 24.37 17.69 13.54
N ARG A 139 23.65 17.57 12.42
CA ARG A 139 22.52 18.47 12.11
C ARG A 139 21.38 18.36 13.12
N TRP A 140 21.11 17.16 13.64
CA TRP A 140 20.14 16.95 14.72
C TRP A 140 20.60 17.61 16.02
N VAL A 141 21.87 17.44 16.41
CA VAL A 141 22.45 18.09 17.59
C VAL A 141 22.30 19.61 17.50
N GLU A 142 22.70 20.22 16.38
CA GLU A 142 22.54 21.67 16.15
C GLU A 142 21.08 22.13 16.25
N TYR A 143 20.14 21.37 15.68
CA TYR A 143 18.72 21.72 15.72
C TYR A 143 18.17 21.71 17.16
N PHE A 144 18.52 20.68 17.93
CA PHE A 144 18.08 20.57 19.32
C PHE A 144 18.76 21.60 20.23
N GLU A 145 20.02 21.94 20.00
CA GLU A 145 20.69 23.03 20.71
C GLU A 145 20.02 24.38 20.45
N GLU A 146 19.70 24.72 19.20
CA GLU A 146 18.98 25.96 18.88
C GLU A 146 17.58 26.02 19.51
N LEU A 147 16.87 24.88 19.51
CA LEU A 147 15.52 24.79 20.05
C LEU A 147 15.49 24.89 21.59
N LEU A 148 16.41 24.17 22.26
CA LEU A 148 16.40 24.01 23.71
C LEU A 148 17.18 25.11 24.44
N ASN A 149 18.14 25.76 23.78
CA ASN A 149 18.94 26.85 24.36
C ASN A 149 18.46 28.24 23.95
N ARG A 150 17.19 28.37 23.52
CA ARG A 150 16.59 29.68 23.24
C ARG A 150 16.60 30.52 24.52
N LEU A 151 17.35 31.63 24.52
CA LEU A 151 17.41 32.57 25.63
C LEU A 151 15.99 33.04 26.01
N ALA A 152 15.75 33.22 27.31
CA ALA A 152 14.51 33.76 27.83
C ALA A 152 14.22 35.10 27.11
N PRO A 153 12.98 35.30 26.59
CA PRO A 153 12.65 36.55 25.91
C PRO A 153 12.92 37.72 26.86
N THR A 154 13.71 38.70 26.41
CA THR A 154 14.16 39.84 27.22
C THR A 154 13.00 40.75 27.66
N ASN A 155 11.88 40.65 26.96
CA ASN A 155 10.62 41.26 27.37
C ASN A 155 9.73 40.14 27.93
N PRO A 156 9.45 40.09 29.24
CA PRO A 156 8.37 39.26 29.72
C PRO A 156 7.08 39.68 28.98
N PRO A 157 6.19 38.74 28.62
CA PRO A 157 4.89 39.12 28.08
C PRO A 157 4.21 40.07 29.08
N ASP A 158 3.77 41.23 28.59
CA ASP A 158 2.98 42.19 29.37
C ASP A 158 1.59 41.59 29.59
N ILE A 159 1.50 40.65 30.53
CA ILE A 159 0.23 40.13 30.99
C ILE A 159 -0.26 41.12 32.03
N HIS A 160 -0.96 42.15 31.58
CA HIS A 160 -1.67 43.06 32.46
C HIS A 160 -2.84 42.30 33.09
N VAL A 161 -2.59 41.63 34.22
CA VAL A 161 -3.61 40.88 34.96
C VAL A 161 -4.45 41.88 35.76
N ASN A 162 -5.32 42.62 35.09
CA ASN A 162 -6.40 43.30 35.79
C ASN A 162 -7.42 42.25 36.22
N PRO A 163 -7.78 42.19 37.50
CA PRO A 163 -8.82 41.28 37.96
C PRO A 163 -10.13 41.62 37.23
N PRO A 164 -10.85 40.61 36.69
CA PRO A 164 -12.09 40.84 35.98
C PRO A 164 -13.11 41.51 36.89
N THR A 165 -13.88 42.44 36.33
CA THR A 165 -14.90 43.16 37.10
C THR A 165 -16.06 42.23 37.45
N THR A 166 -16.70 42.50 38.59
CA THR A 166 -17.85 41.73 39.09
C THR A 166 -18.96 41.59 38.02
N GLU A 167 -19.10 42.58 37.16
CA GLU A 167 -20.14 42.63 36.13
C GLU A 167 -19.82 41.71 34.95
N GLU A 168 -18.54 41.59 34.57
CA GLU A 168 -18.08 40.62 33.56
C GLU A 168 -18.31 39.18 34.03
N ILE A 169 -17.98 38.90 35.30
CA ILE A 169 -18.23 37.59 35.92
C ILE A 169 -19.72 37.29 35.95
N ARG A 170 -20.56 38.28 36.30
CA ARG A 170 -22.02 38.13 36.37
C ARG A 170 -22.65 37.89 34.99
N MET A 171 -22.17 38.56 33.95
CA MET A 171 -22.64 38.33 32.58
C MET A 171 -22.29 36.92 32.08
N ALA A 172 -21.06 36.46 32.33
CA ALA A 172 -20.63 35.11 31.95
C ALA A 172 -21.49 34.02 32.62
N ILE A 173 -21.79 34.17 33.91
CA ILE A 173 -22.66 33.23 34.64
C ILE A 173 -24.10 33.23 34.09
N ARG A 174 -24.62 34.39 33.67
CA ARG A 174 -25.96 34.47 33.04
C ARG A 174 -26.01 33.72 31.71
N GLN A 175 -25.00 33.89 30.86
CA GLN A 175 -24.90 33.20 29.56
C GLN A 175 -24.84 31.67 29.73
N MET A 176 -24.15 31.19 30.77
CA MET A 176 -24.10 29.76 31.08
C MET A 176 -25.44 29.20 31.56
N LYS A 177 -26.30 30.02 32.17
CA LYS A 177 -27.61 29.59 32.69
C LYS A 177 -28.72 29.59 31.62
N SER A 178 -28.58 30.33 30.53
CA SER A 178 -29.57 30.40 29.44
C SER A 178 -29.43 29.31 28.37
N GLY A 179 -28.51 28.36 28.53
CA GLY A 179 -28.29 27.23 27.62
C GLY A 179 -29.06 25.95 27.97
N LYS A 180 -30.34 26.07 28.37
CA LYS A 180 -31.29 24.95 28.49
C LYS A 180 -32.63 25.33 27.90
#